data_AF-A0A8T7FIB0-F1
#
_entry.id   AF-A0A8T7FIB0-F1
#
_cell.length_a   1.000
_cell.length_b   1.000
_cell.length_c   1.000
_cell.angle_alpha   90.00
_cell.angle_beta   90.00
_cell.angle_gamma   90.00
#
_symmetry.space_group_name_H-M   'P 1'
#
loop_
_entity.id
_entity.type
_entity.pdbx_description
1 polymer ?
#
loop_
_entity_poly.entity_id
_entity_poly.type
_entity_poly.pdbx_seq_one_letter_code
_entity_poly.pdbx_strand_id
1 'polypeptide(L)'
;MMDTLTPILLFLAGVALRLGIPLLLTALVVIALRRLDARWQKEAELERSLLVKDEAPCWKEQGLSVDEINAKAAESGKPCWQTHRLSNGYLREACLECEIFLTAPVPEPKPVVSHA
;
A
#
# COMPACT_ATOMS: atom_id res chain seq x y z
N MET A 1 33.10 -51.58 -16.68
CA MET A 1 32.76 -50.15 -16.93
C MET A 1 31.31 -49.83 -16.55
N MET A 2 30.37 -50.79 -16.65
CA MET A 2 28.97 -50.63 -16.18
C MET A 2 28.85 -50.57 -14.65
N ASP A 3 29.73 -51.24 -13.90
CA ASP A 3 29.67 -51.30 -12.43
C ASP A 3 29.92 -49.95 -11.74
N THR A 4 30.60 -49.02 -12.42
CA THR A 4 30.89 -47.67 -11.90
C THR A 4 29.85 -46.63 -12.34
N LEU A 5 29.11 -46.87 -13.42
CA LEU A 5 28.12 -45.91 -13.93
C LEU A 5 26.86 -45.90 -13.06
N THR A 6 26.37 -47.07 -12.66
CA THR A 6 25.16 -47.22 -11.83
C THR A 6 25.25 -46.47 -10.49
N PRO A 7 26.31 -46.60 -9.66
CA PRO A 7 26.40 -45.86 -8.40
C PRO A 7 26.52 -44.34 -8.61
N ILE A 8 27.20 -43.89 -9.66
CA ILE A 8 27.29 -42.46 -10.02
C ILE A 8 25.90 -41.92 -10.38
N LEU A 9 25.13 -42.68 -11.16
CA LEU A 9 23.76 -42.31 -11.54
C LEU A 9 22.83 -42.23 -10.33
N LEU A 10 22.92 -43.19 -9.41
CA LEU A 10 22.13 -43.18 -8.17
C LEU A 10 22.49 -42.00 -7.26
N PHE A 11 23.77 -41.67 -7.16
CA PHE A 11 24.23 -40.50 -6.41
C PHE A 11 23.66 -39.20 -7.03
N LEU A 12 23.81 -39.02 -8.35
CA LEU A 12 23.29 -37.86 -9.05
C LEU A 12 21.76 -37.77 -8.94
N ALA A 13 21.05 -38.89 -9.06
CA ALA A 13 19.61 -38.96 -8.88
C ALA A 13 19.20 -38.56 -7.45
N GLY A 14 19.92 -39.02 -6.43
CA GLY A 14 19.69 -38.63 -5.04
C GLY A 14 19.90 -37.13 -4.79
N VAL A 15 20.95 -36.54 -5.37
CA VAL A 15 21.22 -35.10 -5.30
C VAL A 15 20.15 -34.31 -6.03
N ALA A 16 19.81 -34.71 -7.26
CA ALA A 16 18.77 -34.08 -8.06
C ALA A 16 17.40 -34.16 -7.38
N LEU A 17 17.07 -35.27 -6.72
CA LEU A 17 15.82 -35.42 -5.98
C LEU A 17 15.77 -34.47 -4.77
N ARG A 18 16.86 -34.39 -4.00
CA ARG A 18 16.94 -33.53 -2.81
C ARG A 18 16.98 -32.05 -3.12
N LEU A 19 17.52 -31.63 -4.26
CA LEU A 19 17.56 -30.23 -4.68
C LEU A 19 16.35 -29.86 -5.53
N GLY A 20 15.95 -30.76 -6.42
CA GLY A 20 14.84 -30.57 -7.34
C GLY A 20 13.50 -30.49 -6.63
N ILE A 21 13.23 -31.37 -5.65
CA ILE A 21 11.96 -31.33 -4.91
C ILE A 21 11.76 -29.99 -4.19
N PRO A 22 12.69 -29.49 -3.36
CA PRO A 22 12.53 -28.20 -2.70
C PRO A 22 12.37 -27.04 -3.69
N LEU A 23 13.17 -27.00 -4.76
CA LEU A 23 13.08 -25.94 -5.76
C LEU A 23 11.75 -25.97 -6.52
N LEU A 24 11.26 -27.16 -6.85
CA LEU A 24 9.99 -27.30 -7.55
C LEU A 24 8.83 -26.91 -6.63
N LEU A 25 8.89 -27.29 -5.36
CA LEU A 25 7.88 -26.95 -4.37
C LEU A 25 7.84 -25.43 -4.11
N THR A 26 8.99 -24.77 -3.94
CA THR A 26 9.03 -23.31 -3.80
C THR A 26 8.55 -22.60 -5.06
N ALA A 27 8.93 -23.09 -6.25
CA ALA A 27 8.43 -22.55 -7.52
C ALA A 27 6.91 -22.65 -7.63
N LEU A 28 6.32 -23.79 -7.25
CA LEU A 28 4.87 -23.97 -7.24
C LEU A 28 4.17 -23.00 -6.28
N VAL A 29 4.72 -22.82 -5.07
CA VAL A 29 4.17 -21.87 -4.08
C VAL A 29 4.24 -20.45 -4.62
N VAL A 30 5.36 -20.03 -5.19
CA VAL A 30 5.52 -18.68 -5.76
C VAL A 30 4.53 -18.46 -6.90
N ILE A 31 4.34 -19.44 -7.79
CA ILE A 31 3.37 -19.33 -8.89
C ILE A 31 1.94 -19.24 -8.35
N ALA A 32 1.60 -20.04 -7.34
CA ALA A 32 0.27 -20.00 -6.72
C ALA A 32 0.01 -18.63 -6.08
N LEU A 33 0.95 -18.11 -5.30
CA LEU A 33 0.83 -16.80 -4.66
C LEU A 33 0.73 -15.66 -5.68
N ARG A 34 1.54 -15.68 -6.75
CA ARG A 34 1.45 -14.69 -7.83
C ARG A 34 0.08 -14.69 -8.52
N ARG A 35 -0.51 -15.86 -8.71
CA ARG A 35 -1.86 -15.97 -9.30
C ARG A 35 -2.94 -15.40 -8.39
N LEU A 36 -2.80 -15.58 -7.07
CA LEU A 36 -3.72 -14.99 -6.09
C LEU A 36 -3.55 -13.47 -6.03
N ASP A 37 -2.32 -12.99 -5.96
CA ASP A 37 -2.01 -11.55 -5.91
C ASP A 37 -2.55 -10.83 -7.15
N ALA A 38 -2.39 -11.41 -8.34
CA ALA A 38 -2.94 -10.86 -9.58
C ALA A 38 -4.48 -10.78 -9.61
N ARG A 39 -5.18 -11.62 -8.84
CA ARG A 39 -6.64 -11.51 -8.69
C ARG A 39 -7.00 -10.36 -7.76
N TRP A 40 -6.33 -10.25 -6.62
CA TRP A 40 -6.57 -9.17 -5.67
C TRP A 40 -6.20 -7.80 -6.21
N GLN A 41 -5.14 -7.68 -7.02
CA GLN A 41 -4.81 -6.42 -7.68
C GLN A 41 -5.94 -5.95 -8.61
N LYS A 42 -6.59 -6.86 -9.33
CA LYS A 42 -7.74 -6.53 -10.19
C LYS A 42 -8.95 -6.09 -9.38
N GLU A 43 -9.22 -6.74 -8.25
CA GLU A 43 -10.29 -6.34 -7.34
C GLU A 43 -10.01 -4.96 -6.73
N ALA A 44 -8.78 -4.71 -6.29
CA ALA A 44 -8.36 -3.42 -5.76
C ALA A 44 -8.39 -2.30 -6.81
N GLU A 45 -8.03 -2.58 -8.06
CA GLU A 45 -8.19 -1.62 -9.16
C GLU A 45 -9.66 -1.30 -9.42
N LEU A 46 -10.54 -2.29 -9.36
CA LEU A 46 -11.97 -2.10 -9.52
C LEU A 46 -12.55 -1.27 -8.37
N GLU A 47 -12.25 -1.63 -7.12
CA GLU A 47 -12.63 -0.84 -5.94
C GLU A 47 -12.08 0.59 -6.01
N ARG A 48 -10.80 0.77 -6.34
CA ARG A 48 -10.21 2.10 -6.53
C ARG A 48 -10.90 2.88 -7.63
N SER A 49 -11.22 2.24 -8.75
CA SER A 49 -11.91 2.91 -9.86
C SER A 49 -13.32 3.33 -9.50
N LEU A 50 -14.01 2.56 -8.64
CA LEU A 50 -15.33 2.91 -8.10
C LEU A 50 -15.22 4.06 -7.10
N LEU A 51 -14.24 4.02 -6.18
CA LEU A 51 -14.03 5.08 -5.19
C LEU A 51 -13.57 6.40 -5.83
N VAL A 52 -12.72 6.36 -6.86
CA VAL A 52 -12.23 7.56 -7.56
C VAL A 52 -13.30 8.20 -8.46
N LYS A 53 -14.30 7.43 -8.92
CA LYS A 53 -15.37 7.97 -9.78
C LYS A 53 -16.36 8.88 -9.03
N ASP A 54 -16.47 8.73 -7.71
CA ASP A 54 -17.33 9.55 -6.85
C ASP A 54 -16.58 10.69 -6.14
N GLU A 55 -15.27 10.86 -6.39
CA GLU A 55 -14.51 11.98 -5.84
C GLU A 55 -14.47 13.18 -6.82
N ALA A 56 -15.65 13.63 -7.26
CA ALA A 56 -15.79 15.07 -7.38
C ALA A 56 -15.74 15.60 -5.94
N PRO A 57 -14.77 16.46 -5.57
CA PRO A 57 -14.77 17.02 -4.24
C PRO A 57 -16.14 17.65 -4.00
N CYS A 58 -16.84 17.27 -2.93
CA CYS A 58 -18.28 17.52 -2.76
C CYS A 58 -18.69 18.99 -2.96
N TRP A 59 -17.76 19.93 -2.75
CA TRP A 59 -17.94 21.36 -2.96
C TRP A 59 -18.03 21.78 -4.43
N LYS A 60 -17.44 21.01 -5.37
CA LYS A 60 -17.45 21.29 -6.81
C LYS A 60 -18.79 20.96 -7.46
N GLU A 61 -19.48 19.93 -6.95
CA GLU A 61 -20.86 19.60 -7.39
C GLU A 61 -21.91 20.44 -6.67
N GLN A 62 -21.62 20.91 -5.45
CA GLN A 62 -22.52 21.77 -4.68
C GLN A 62 -22.38 23.27 -5.00
N GLY A 63 -21.39 23.67 -5.79
CA GLY A 63 -21.16 25.08 -6.16
C GLY A 63 -20.87 25.99 -4.96
N LEU A 64 -20.27 25.45 -3.89
CA LEU A 64 -20.06 26.17 -2.65
C LEU A 64 -18.91 27.18 -2.79
N SER A 65 -19.14 28.37 -2.24
CA SER A 65 -18.15 29.44 -2.12
C SER A 65 -17.03 29.04 -1.15
N VAL A 66 -15.88 29.71 -1.26
CA VAL A 66 -14.70 29.44 -0.41
C VAL A 66 -15.03 29.59 1.08
N ASP A 67 -15.92 30.52 1.43
CA ASP A 67 -16.34 30.76 2.82
C ASP A 67 -17.19 29.61 3.38
N GLU A 68 -18.04 29.00 2.57
CA GLU A 68 -18.87 27.85 2.96
C GLU A 68 -18.04 26.56 3.12
N ILE A 69 -16.98 26.42 2.30
CA ILE A 69 -16.01 25.33 2.44
C ILE A 69 -15.25 25.46 3.77
N ASN A 70 -14.83 26.68 4.12
CA ASN A 70 -14.14 26.97 5.38
C ASN A 70 -15.03 26.69 6.60
N ALA A 71 -16.32 27.06 6.53
CA ALA A 71 -17.29 26.77 7.59
C ALA A 71 -17.49 25.25 7.79
N LYS A 72 -17.67 24.49 6.72
CA LYS A 72 -17.80 23.01 6.80
C LYS A 72 -16.52 22.32 7.25
N ALA A 73 -15.35 22.84 6.85
CA ALA A 73 -14.06 22.31 7.32
C ALA A 73 -13.91 22.47 8.83
N ALA A 74 -14.33 23.62 9.39
CA ALA A 74 -14.35 23.85 10.83
C ALA A 74 -15.30 22.88 11.57
N GLU A 75 -16.40 22.47 10.94
CA GLU A 75 -17.39 21.53 11.49
C GLU A 75 -16.88 20.08 11.56
N SER A 76 -15.95 19.69 10.68
CA SER A 76 -15.44 18.32 10.56
C SER A 76 -14.52 17.86 11.72
N GLY A 77 -14.20 18.76 12.66
CA GLY A 77 -13.33 18.50 13.80
C GLY A 77 -11.86 18.21 13.43
N LYS A 78 -11.53 18.19 12.12
CA LYS A 78 -10.18 18.05 11.61
C LYS A 78 -9.70 19.41 11.09
N PRO A 79 -8.45 19.79 11.35
CA PRO A 79 -7.93 21.05 10.83
C PRO A 79 -7.85 20.99 9.30
N CYS A 80 -8.13 22.13 8.65
CA CYS A 80 -8.28 22.23 7.19
C CYS A 80 -7.07 21.67 6.41
N TRP A 81 -5.85 21.84 6.92
CA TRP A 81 -4.62 21.34 6.29
C TRP A 81 -4.51 19.81 6.27
N GLN A 82 -5.19 19.11 7.19
CA GLN A 82 -5.26 17.65 7.22
C GLN A 82 -6.30 17.13 6.20
N THR A 83 -7.38 17.89 5.99
CA THR A 83 -8.42 17.61 4.99
C THR A 83 -7.92 17.89 3.56
N HIS A 84 -7.06 18.88 3.37
CA HIS A 84 -6.57 19.30 2.04
C HIS A 84 -5.20 18.73 1.65
N ARG A 85 -4.76 17.66 2.30
CA ARG A 85 -3.48 17.01 2.02
C ARG A 85 -3.44 16.45 0.60
N LEU A 86 -2.27 16.50 -0.04
CA LEU A 86 -2.07 15.90 -1.34
C LEU A 86 -2.07 14.37 -1.23
N SER A 87 -2.42 13.69 -2.32
CA SER A 87 -2.46 12.22 -2.38
C SER A 87 -1.11 11.56 -2.13
N ASN A 88 -0.01 12.29 -2.30
CA ASN A 88 1.36 11.86 -1.98
C ASN A 88 1.73 12.05 -0.49
N GLY A 89 0.80 12.51 0.35
CA GLY A 89 1.02 12.74 1.78
C GLY A 89 1.67 14.09 2.12
N TYR A 90 1.96 14.94 1.13
CA TYR A 90 2.52 16.27 1.36
C TYR A 90 1.42 17.32 1.58
N LEU A 91 1.76 18.41 2.27
CA LEU A 91 0.91 19.58 2.34
C LEU A 91 1.05 20.41 1.05
N ARG A 92 0.04 21.21 0.74
CA ARG A 92 0.13 22.22 -0.31
C ARG A 92 0.96 23.40 0.19
N GLU A 93 1.70 24.05 -0.71
CA GLU A 93 2.54 25.22 -0.40
C GLU A 93 1.73 26.31 0.34
N ALA A 94 0.51 26.58 -0.13
CA ALA A 94 -0.39 27.55 0.51
C ALA A 94 -0.74 27.22 1.99
N CYS A 95 -0.66 25.94 2.39
CA CYS A 95 -0.87 25.55 3.78
C CYS A 95 0.38 25.74 4.64
N LEU A 96 1.58 25.75 4.06
CA LEU A 96 2.84 25.92 4.80
C LEU A 96 3.00 27.36 5.32
N GLU A 97 2.42 28.33 4.62
CA GLU A 97 2.40 29.74 4.99
C GLU A 97 1.13 30.16 5.74
N CYS A 98 0.20 29.22 5.97
CA CYS A 98 -1.08 29.51 6.59
C CYS A 98 -0.95 29.66 8.11
N GLU A 99 -1.44 30.78 8.66
CA GLU A 99 -1.39 31.08 10.10
C GLU A 99 -2.03 29.97 10.96
N ILE A 100 -3.12 29.35 10.48
CA ILE A 100 -3.81 28.24 11.16
C ILE A 100 -2.90 27.00 11.28
N PHE A 101 -2.08 26.73 10.26
CA PHE A 101 -1.12 25.62 10.30
C PHE A 101 0.05 25.94 11.23
N LEU A 102 0.57 27.17 11.16
CA LEU A 102 1.71 27.61 11.99
C LEU A 102 1.37 27.67 13.49
N THR A 103 0.11 27.90 13.82
CA THR A 103 -0.40 27.94 15.20
C THR A 103 -0.92 26.59 15.70
N ALA A 104 -0.87 25.54 14.88
CA ALA A 104 -1.36 24.23 15.26
C ALA A 104 -0.47 23.59 16.35
N PRO A 105 -1.05 22.88 17.32
CA PRO A 105 -0.28 22.18 18.35
C PRO A 105 0.58 21.09 17.72
N VAL A 106 1.87 21.06 18.08
CA VAL A 106 2.80 20.03 17.61
C VAL A 106 2.35 18.68 18.19
N PRO A 107 2.06 17.67 17.35
CA PRO A 107 1.66 16.36 17.85
C PRO A 107 2.83 15.73 18.61
N GLU A 108 2.57 15.34 19.85
CA GLU A 108 3.57 14.62 20.64
C GLU A 108 3.92 13.30 19.95
N PRO A 109 5.21 13.01 19.70
CA PRO A 109 5.60 11.73 19.14
C PRO A 109 5.14 10.61 20.09
N LYS A 110 4.34 9.67 19.57
CA LYS A 110 3.93 8.50 20.35
C LYS A 110 5.19 7.77 20.83
N PRO A 111 5.26 7.38 22.11
CA PRO A 111 6.40 6.61 22.62
C PRO A 111 6.53 5.34 21.80
N VAL A 112 7.72 5.12 21.25
CA VAL A 112 8.05 3.90 20.50
C VAL A 112 7.98 2.75 21.49
N VAL A 113 6.96 1.90 21.37
CA VAL A 113 6.86 0.68 22.17
C VAL A 113 7.94 -0.28 21.65
N SER A 114 9.07 -0.31 22.35
CA SER A 114 10.11 -1.32 22.15
C SER A 114 9.56 -2.67 22.58
N HIS A 115 9.09 -3.47 21.63
CA HIS A 115 8.81 -4.88 21.87
C HIS A 115 10.15 -5.60 22.03
N ALA A 116 10.48 -5.94 23.28
CA ALA A 116 11.57 -6.85 23.64
C ALA A 116 11.10 -8.30 23.61
#